data_AF-A0A485A5L9-F1
#
_entry.id   AF-A0A485A5L9-F1
#
_cell.length_a   1.000
_cell.length_b   1.000
_cell.length_c   1.000
_cell.angle_alpha   90.00
_cell.angle_beta   90.00
_cell.angle_gamma   90.00
#
_symmetry.space_group_name_H-M   'P 1'
#
loop_
_entity.id
_entity.type
_entity.pdbx_description
1 polymer ?
#
loop_
_entity_poly.entity_id
_entity_poly.type
_entity_poly.pdbx_seq_one_letter_code
_entity_poly.pdbx_strand_id
1 'polypeptide(L)'
;MDFTGNDTFNLDRSKAPWPKDQAELNALWDGKVKYDQLSLKLAGKDDKEIHDTLARRYKFAIRRLAQTNSEDVFSLAMTSFAREIDPHTNYLSPRNTEQFNTEMSLSLEGIGAVLQMDDDYTVINSMVAGGPAGLKAKRLA
;
A
#
# COMPACT_ATOMS: atom_id res chain seq x y z
N MET A 1 2.08 -18.88 -17.03
CA MET A 1 0.62 -19.01 -17.27
C MET A 1 0.34 -18.79 -18.75
N ASP A 2 -0.76 -19.34 -19.27
CA ASP A 2 -1.19 -19.08 -20.64
C ASP A 2 -2.05 -17.82 -20.72
N PHE A 3 -1.69 -16.92 -21.64
CA PHE A 3 -2.36 -15.63 -21.89
C PHE A 3 -3.08 -15.60 -23.24
N THR A 4 -3.25 -16.75 -23.90
CA THR A 4 -3.92 -16.86 -25.20
C THR A 4 -5.45 -17.07 -25.11
N GLY A 5 -5.98 -17.20 -23.89
CA GLY A 5 -7.42 -17.34 -23.64
C GLY A 5 -8.21 -16.02 -23.73
N ASN A 6 -9.53 -16.10 -23.60
CA ASN A 6 -10.47 -14.98 -23.60
C ASN A 6 -10.99 -14.63 -22.18
N ASP A 7 -10.25 -15.04 -21.14
CA ASP A 7 -10.61 -14.76 -19.76
C ASP A 7 -10.60 -13.25 -19.48
N THR A 8 -11.53 -12.79 -18.64
CA THR A 8 -11.61 -11.39 -18.21
C THR A 8 -11.41 -11.27 -16.70
N PHE A 9 -10.89 -10.13 -16.26
CA PHE A 9 -10.69 -9.84 -14.84
C PHE A 9 -11.56 -8.65 -14.43
N ASN A 10 -12.46 -8.85 -13.46
CA ASN A 10 -13.29 -7.78 -12.94
C ASN A 10 -12.56 -7.02 -11.82
N LEU A 11 -12.31 -5.72 -12.04
CA LEU A 11 -11.66 -4.83 -11.09
C LEU A 11 -12.57 -4.40 -9.93
N ASP A 12 -13.88 -4.28 -10.15
CA ASP A 12 -14.83 -3.88 -9.12
C ASP A 12 -15.63 -5.10 -8.61
N ARG A 13 -15.24 -5.57 -7.42
CA ARG A 13 -15.91 -6.65 -6.70
C ARG A 13 -16.70 -6.17 -5.48
N SER A 14 -16.94 -4.87 -5.35
CA SER A 14 -17.62 -4.29 -4.17
C SER A 14 -19.02 -4.86 -3.91
N LYS A 15 -19.74 -5.23 -4.97
CA LYS A 15 -21.08 -5.84 -4.91
C LYS A 15 -21.10 -7.34 -5.21
N ALA A 16 -19.93 -7.97 -5.35
CA ALA A 16 -19.84 -9.41 -5.64
C ALA A 16 -20.19 -10.24 -4.39
N PRO A 17 -20.81 -11.43 -4.55
CA PRO A 17 -21.03 -12.31 -3.42
C PRO A 17 -19.69 -12.79 -2.83
N TRP A 18 -19.69 -12.97 -1.50
CA TRP A 18 -18.57 -13.60 -0.82
C TRP A 18 -18.40 -15.06 -1.29
N PRO A 19 -17.15 -15.54 -1.43
CA PRO A 19 -16.88 -16.91 -1.84
C PRO A 19 -17.45 -17.89 -0.81
N LYS A 20 -18.09 -18.95 -1.28
CA LYS A 20 -18.76 -19.95 -0.45
C LYS A 20 -17.81 -21.00 0.12
N ASP A 21 -16.73 -21.27 -0.62
CA ASP A 21 -15.75 -22.29 -0.27
C ASP A 21 -14.34 -21.89 -0.70
N GLN A 22 -13.37 -22.73 -0.30
CA GLN A 22 -11.97 -22.54 -0.63
C GLN A 22 -11.69 -22.66 -2.14
N ALA A 23 -12.49 -23.43 -2.89
CA ALA A 23 -12.28 -23.60 -4.33
C ALA A 23 -12.66 -22.32 -5.08
N GLU A 24 -13.78 -21.68 -4.72
CA GLU A 24 -14.16 -20.35 -5.22
C GLU A 24 -13.12 -19.30 -4.85
N LEU A 25 -12.59 -19.34 -3.61
CA LEU A 25 -11.53 -18.43 -3.17
C LEU A 25 -10.25 -18.62 -3.99
N ASN A 26 -9.80 -19.86 -4.17
CA ASN A 26 -8.61 -20.18 -4.96
C ASN A 26 -8.77 -19.70 -6.41
N ALA A 27 -9.92 -19.94 -7.04
CA ALA A 27 -10.20 -19.47 -8.40
C ALA A 27 -10.12 -17.95 -8.53
N LEU A 28 -10.60 -17.19 -7.53
CA LEU A 28 -10.47 -15.73 -7.50
C LEU A 28 -9.01 -15.29 -7.40
N TRP A 29 -8.23 -15.94 -6.54
CA TRP A 29 -6.81 -15.65 -6.39
C TRP A 29 -5.99 -16.05 -7.62
N ASP A 30 -6.31 -17.16 -8.28
CA ASP A 30 -5.71 -17.56 -9.55
C ASP A 30 -5.93 -16.48 -10.62
N GLY A 31 -7.16 -15.98 -10.74
CA GLY A 31 -7.49 -14.86 -11.62
C GLY A 31 -6.71 -13.60 -11.27
N LYS A 32 -6.58 -13.27 -9.98
CA LYS A 32 -5.81 -12.12 -9.51
C LYS A 32 -4.33 -12.25 -9.83
N VAL A 33 -3.72 -13.42 -9.57
CA VAL A 33 -2.30 -13.67 -9.84
C VAL A 33 -2.04 -13.65 -11.35
N LYS A 34 -2.95 -14.21 -12.17
CA LYS A 34 -2.87 -14.14 -13.63
C LYS A 34 -2.91 -12.69 -14.12
N TYR A 35 -3.79 -11.86 -13.56
CA TYR A 35 -3.85 -10.43 -13.85
C TYR A 35 -2.57 -9.69 -13.42
N ASP A 36 -2.07 -9.96 -12.22
CA ASP A 36 -0.81 -9.38 -11.71
C ASP A 36 0.38 -9.74 -12.62
N GLN A 37 0.47 -11.00 -13.08
CA GLN A 37 1.49 -11.45 -14.04
C GLN A 37 1.34 -10.77 -15.40
N LEU A 38 0.12 -10.72 -15.93
CA LEU A 38 -0.17 -10.08 -17.22
C LEU A 38 0.22 -8.60 -17.19
N SER A 39 -0.08 -7.88 -16.10
CA SER A 39 0.29 -6.48 -15.94
C SER A 39 1.81 -6.26 -16.04
N LEU A 40 2.60 -7.13 -15.41
CA LEU A 40 4.07 -7.05 -15.49
C LEU A 40 4.61 -7.50 -16.85
N LYS A 41 3.97 -8.48 -17.50
CA LYS A 41 4.32 -8.93 -18.85
C LYS A 41 4.05 -7.87 -19.90
N LEU A 42 2.93 -7.15 -19.80
CA LEU A 42 2.60 -5.99 -20.65
C LEU A 42 3.58 -4.83 -20.45
N ALA A 43 4.18 -4.72 -19.26
CA ALA A 43 5.26 -3.77 -18.99
C ALA A 43 6.63 -4.22 -19.54
N GLY A 44 6.69 -5.34 -20.27
CA GLY A 44 7.91 -5.83 -20.93
C GLY A 44 8.89 -6.59 -20.04
N LYS A 45 8.46 -7.04 -18.85
CA LYS A 45 9.32 -7.84 -17.96
C LYS A 45 9.41 -9.29 -18.41
N ASP A 46 10.56 -9.91 -18.16
CA ASP A 46 10.76 -11.35 -18.41
C ASP A 46 9.99 -12.21 -17.39
N ASP A 47 9.60 -13.42 -17.79
CA ASP A 47 8.84 -14.34 -16.94
C ASP A 47 9.56 -14.63 -15.62
N LYS A 48 10.91 -14.72 -15.61
CA LYS A 48 11.68 -14.90 -14.36
C LYS A 48 11.56 -13.69 -13.43
N GLU A 49 11.71 -12.48 -13.97
CA GLU A 49 11.60 -11.24 -13.20
C GLU A 49 10.17 -11.02 -12.66
N ILE A 50 9.16 -11.44 -13.42
CA ILE A 50 7.76 -11.43 -13.00
C ILE A 50 7.58 -12.30 -11.76
N HIS A 51 8.06 -13.55 -11.79
CA HIS A 51 7.97 -14.46 -10.66
C HIS A 51 8.66 -13.90 -9.42
N ASP A 52 9.89 -13.39 -9.55
CA ASP A 52 10.64 -12.83 -8.43
C ASP A 52 9.96 -11.58 -7.84
N THR A 53 9.43 -10.71 -8.70
CA THR A 53 8.72 -9.48 -8.28
C THR A 53 7.44 -9.81 -7.53
N LEU A 54 6.64 -10.76 -8.02
CA LEU A 54 5.39 -11.17 -7.37
C LEU A 54 5.67 -11.92 -6.06
N ALA A 55 6.69 -12.77 -6.03
CA ALA A 55 7.12 -13.44 -4.80
C ALA A 55 7.53 -12.43 -3.72
N ARG A 56 8.30 -11.39 -4.09
CA ARG A 56 8.63 -10.28 -3.18
C ARG A 56 7.38 -9.55 -2.69
N ARG A 57 6.49 -9.15 -3.61
CA ARG A 57 5.23 -8.45 -3.30
C ARG A 57 4.38 -9.23 -2.28
N TYR A 58 4.18 -10.53 -2.49
CA TYR A 58 3.35 -11.35 -1.61
C TYR A 58 4.02 -11.61 -0.26
N LYS A 59 5.35 -11.81 -0.21
CA LYS A 59 6.09 -11.88 1.07
C LYS A 59 5.97 -10.59 1.86
N PHE A 60 6.09 -9.44 1.20
CA PHE A 60 5.92 -8.14 1.85
C PHE A 60 4.50 -7.95 2.39
N ALA A 61 3.47 -8.35 1.63
CA ALA A 61 2.08 -8.33 2.10
C ALA A 61 1.87 -9.17 3.36
N ILE A 62 2.45 -10.37 3.43
CA ILE A 62 2.41 -11.24 4.62
C ILE A 62 3.09 -10.56 5.81
N ARG A 63 4.29 -9.97 5.61
CA ARG A 63 4.98 -9.25 6.68
C ARG A 63 4.16 -8.05 7.19
N ARG A 64 3.53 -7.30 6.29
CA ARG A 64 2.69 -6.16 6.65
C ARG A 64 1.52 -6.59 7.52
N LEU A 65 0.91 -7.74 7.26
CA LEU A 65 -0.14 -8.30 8.13
C LEU A 65 0.38 -8.50 9.56
N ALA A 66 1.59 -9.03 9.73
CA ALA A 66 2.21 -9.23 11.04
C ALA A 66 2.61 -7.92 11.75
N GLN A 67 2.72 -6.81 11.03
CA GLN A 67 3.04 -5.49 11.60
C GLN A 67 1.80 -4.68 12.00
N THR A 68 0.60 -5.20 11.74
CA THR A 68 -0.67 -4.58 12.15
C THR A 68 -0.74 -4.49 13.67
N ASN A 69 -1.10 -3.33 14.20
CA ASN A 69 -1.18 -3.09 15.63
C ASN A 69 -2.65 -2.90 16.09
N SER A 70 -2.86 -2.78 17.40
CA SER A 70 -4.21 -2.61 17.98
C SER A 70 -4.89 -1.31 17.58
N GLU A 71 -4.11 -0.24 17.34
CA GLU A 71 -4.63 1.06 16.92
C GLU A 71 -5.20 1.00 15.49
N ASP A 72 -4.58 0.21 14.60
CA ASP A 72 -5.09 -0.01 13.24
C ASP A 72 -6.51 -0.62 13.26
N VAL A 73 -6.74 -1.59 14.15
CA VAL A 73 -8.05 -2.26 14.33
C VAL A 73 -9.07 -1.28 14.91
N PHE A 74 -8.69 -0.53 15.95
CA PHE A 74 -9.57 0.47 16.57
C PHE A 74 -9.96 1.57 15.57
N SER A 75 -8.98 2.09 14.83
CA SER A 75 -9.19 3.10 13.81
C SER A 75 -10.14 2.63 12.71
N LEU A 76 -10.02 1.38 12.26
CA LEU A 76 -10.91 0.82 11.24
C LEU A 76 -12.35 0.69 11.74
N ALA A 77 -12.55 0.25 12.99
CA ALA A 77 -13.86 0.15 13.60
C ALA A 77 -14.52 1.54 13.74
N MET A 78 -13.77 2.53 14.25
CA MET A 78 -14.27 3.90 14.39
C MET A 78 -14.52 4.57 13.05
N THR A 79 -13.71 4.28 12.03
CA THR A 79 -13.95 4.76 10.66
C THR A 79 -15.23 4.18 10.07
N SER A 80 -15.48 2.88 10.28
CA SER A 80 -16.72 2.24 9.82
C SER A 80 -17.95 2.88 10.47
N PHE A 81 -17.89 3.15 11.78
CA PHE A 81 -18.95 3.86 12.50
C PHE A 81 -19.13 5.31 12.01
N ALA A 82 -18.03 6.05 11.88
CA ALA A 82 -18.03 7.43 11.44
C ALA A 82 -18.61 7.61 10.02
N ARG A 83 -18.22 6.73 9.09
CA ARG A 83 -18.65 6.79 7.69
C ARG A 83 -20.10 6.37 7.47
N GLU A 84 -20.69 5.62 8.40
CA GLU A 84 -22.12 5.31 8.40
C GLU A 84 -22.97 6.53 8.77
N ILE A 85 -22.43 7.47 9.56
CA ILE A 85 -23.10 8.72 9.92
C ILE A 85 -23.13 9.64 8.71
N ASP A 86 -21.96 9.97 8.17
CA ASP A 86 -21.80 10.81 6.98
C ASP A 86 -20.38 10.63 6.37
N PRO A 87 -20.12 11.04 5.11
CA PRO A 87 -18.82 10.81 4.46
C PRO A 87 -17.68 11.71 4.96
N HIS A 88 -17.94 12.69 5.81
CA HIS A 88 -17.00 13.70 6.32
C HIS A 88 -16.66 13.53 7.80
N THR A 89 -17.43 12.76 8.56
CA THR A 89 -17.07 12.35 9.91
C THR A 89 -15.96 11.30 9.85
N ASN A 90 -14.86 11.53 10.56
CA ASN A 90 -13.70 10.65 10.56
C ASN A 90 -13.14 10.50 11.99
N TYR A 91 -12.62 9.31 12.28
CA TYR A 91 -11.76 9.09 13.43
C TYR A 91 -10.30 9.22 13.00
N LEU A 92 -9.50 9.96 13.76
CA LEU A 92 -8.07 10.12 13.53
C LEU A 92 -7.30 9.48 14.68
N SER A 93 -6.48 8.48 14.36
CA SER A 93 -5.48 7.96 15.31
C SER A 93 -4.49 9.07 15.71
N PRO A 94 -3.74 8.93 16.81
CA PRO A 94 -2.78 9.95 17.24
C PRO A 94 -1.80 10.35 16.13
N ARG A 95 -1.29 9.37 15.38
CA ARG A 95 -0.40 9.59 14.24
C ARG A 95 -1.10 10.32 13.08
N ASN A 96 -2.33 9.95 12.76
CA ASN A 96 -3.10 10.63 11.71
C ASN A 96 -3.47 12.07 12.12
N THR A 97 -3.68 12.32 13.42
CA THR A 97 -3.93 13.65 13.97
C THR A 97 -2.70 14.55 13.86
N GLU A 98 -1.52 14.05 14.22
CA GLU A 98 -0.25 14.78 14.02
C GLU A 98 -0.01 15.12 12.55
N GLN A 99 -0.28 14.19 11.65
CA GLN A 99 -0.19 14.42 10.22
C GLN A 99 -1.16 15.50 9.74
N PHE A 100 -2.44 15.43 10.14
CA PHE A 100 -3.44 16.43 9.79
C PHE A 100 -3.06 17.82 10.32
N ASN A 101 -2.61 17.92 11.58
CA ASN A 101 -2.15 19.17 12.16
C ASN A 101 -0.93 19.75 11.44
N THR A 102 -0.02 18.88 10.97
CA THR A 102 1.11 19.28 10.13
C THR A 102 0.64 19.86 8.80
N GLU A 103 -0.30 19.20 8.13
CA GLU A 103 -0.88 19.65 6.86
C GLU A 103 -1.59 21.01 7.01
N MET A 104 -2.27 21.25 8.12
CA MET A 104 -2.96 22.52 8.41
C MET A 104 -2.00 23.64 8.86
N SER A 105 -0.99 23.32 9.66
CA SER A 105 -0.03 24.32 10.14
C SER A 105 1.08 24.62 9.13
N LEU A 106 1.22 23.80 8.08
CA LEU A 106 2.34 23.81 7.12
C LEU A 106 3.70 23.77 7.80
N SER A 107 3.76 23.18 9.00
CA SER A 107 4.95 23.13 9.85
C SER A 107 5.10 21.72 10.40
N LEU A 108 6.29 21.16 10.24
CA LEU A 108 6.66 19.86 10.76
C LEU A 108 8.00 19.98 11.50
N GLU A 109 8.03 19.52 12.74
CA GLU A 109 9.29 19.31 13.45
C GLU A 109 9.84 17.93 13.07
N GLY A 110 10.97 17.91 12.38
CA GLY A 110 11.60 16.66 11.94
C GLY A 110 12.90 16.88 11.17
N ILE A 111 13.38 15.81 10.54
CA ILE A 111 14.67 15.85 9.80
C ILE A 111 14.58 16.58 8.45
N GLY A 112 13.37 16.88 7.96
CA GLY A 112 13.16 17.52 6.66
C GLY A 112 13.46 16.60 5.47
N ALA A 113 13.10 15.31 5.57
CA ALA A 113 13.21 14.34 4.50
C ALA A 113 11.90 13.56 4.33
N VAL A 114 11.49 13.36 3.08
CA VAL A 114 10.36 12.49 2.73
C VAL A 114 10.90 11.09 2.58
N LEU A 115 10.48 10.20 3.47
CA LEU A 115 10.90 8.81 3.50
C LEU A 115 9.88 7.94 2.79
N GLN A 116 10.35 6.95 2.05
CA GLN A 116 9.52 5.94 1.42
C GLN A 116 10.09 4.56 1.77
N MET A 117 9.21 3.59 1.95
CA MET A 117 9.62 2.21 2.09
C MET A 117 9.75 1.61 0.69
N ASP A 118 10.94 1.12 0.35
CA ASP A 118 11.19 0.33 -0.85
C ASP A 118 11.70 -1.05 -0.42
N ASP A 119 10.92 -2.08 -0.70
CA ASP A 119 11.05 -3.42 -0.13
C ASP A 119 11.26 -3.40 1.41
N ASP A 120 12.49 -3.64 1.86
CA ASP A 120 12.85 -3.77 3.28
C ASP A 120 13.58 -2.55 3.83
N TYR A 121 13.85 -1.57 2.98
CA TYR A 121 14.66 -0.42 3.31
C TYR A 121 13.84 0.86 3.30
N THR A 122 14.09 1.72 4.28
CA THR A 122 13.59 3.09 4.27
C THR A 122 14.53 3.94 3.43
N VAL A 123 14.09 4.33 2.24
CA VAL A 123 14.83 5.16 1.30
C VAL A 123 14.40 6.63 1.43
N ILE A 124 15.34 7.53 1.16
CA ILE A 124 15.05 8.97 1.08
C ILE A 124 14.51 9.25 -0.32
N ASN A 125 13.23 9.58 -0.42
CA ASN A 125 12.61 9.93 -1.71
C ASN A 125 12.94 11.38 -2.10
N SER A 126 12.83 12.31 -1.14
CA SER A 126 13.19 13.71 -1.37
C SER A 126 13.61 14.40 -0.07
N MET A 127 14.33 15.52 -0.20
CA MET A 127 14.75 16.35 0.93
C MET A 127 14.16 17.75 0.79
N VAL A 128 13.75 18.33 1.92
CA VAL A 128 13.25 19.70 1.97
C VAL A 128 14.44 20.66 1.94
N ALA A 129 14.45 21.58 0.98
CA ALA A 129 15.49 22.59 0.87
C ALA A 129 15.55 23.46 2.13
N GLY A 130 16.72 23.59 2.74
CA GLY A 130 16.89 24.29 4.02
C GLY A 130 16.57 23.46 5.26
N GLY A 131 16.05 22.23 5.11
CA GLY A 131 15.82 21.31 6.22
C GLY A 131 17.13 20.70 6.78
N PRO A 132 17.10 20.18 8.03
CA PRO A 132 18.29 19.63 8.69
C PRO A 132 19.04 18.55 7.88
N ALA A 133 18.31 17.64 7.24
CA ALA A 133 18.90 16.60 6.38
C ALA A 133 19.57 17.17 5.13
N GLY A 134 18.92 18.13 4.46
CA GLY A 134 19.47 18.78 3.26
C GLY A 134 20.74 19.59 3.55
N LEU A 135 20.82 20.24 4.73
CA LEU A 135 22.00 21.00 5.15
C LEU A 135 23.20 20.10 5.47
N LYS A 136 22.99 18.90 6.02
CA LYS A 136 24.08 17.95 6.28
C LYS A 136 24.56 17.23 5.03
N ALA A 137 23.67 16.85 4.13
CA ALA A 137 24.05 16.22 2.85
C ALA A 137 24.99 17.12 2.02
N LYS A 138 24.73 18.43 2.02
CA LYS A 138 25.56 19.43 1.33
C LYS A 138 26.93 19.67 1.97
N ARG A 139 27.17 19.23 3.22
CA ARG A 139 28.48 19.32 3.88
C ARG A 139 29.37 18.08 3.67
N LEU A 140 28.78 16.98 3.18
CA LEU A 140 29.45 15.71 2.92
C LEU A 140 29.81 15.51 1.44
N ALA A 141 29.36 16.43 0.57
CA ALA A 141 29.74 16.56 -0.83
C ALA A 141 30.67 17.76 -1.01
#